data_AF-A0A317WA40-F1
#
_entry.id   AF-A0A317WA40-F1
#
_cell.length_a   1.000
_cell.length_b   1.000
_cell.length_c   1.000
_cell.angle_alpha   90.00
_cell.angle_beta   90.00
_cell.angle_gamma   90.00
#
_symmetry.space_group_name_H-M   'P 1'
#
loop_
_entity.id
_entity.type
_entity.pdbx_description
1 polymer ?
#
loop_
_entity_poly.entity_id
_entity_poly.type
_entity_poly.pdbx_seq_one_letter_code
_entity_poly.pdbx_strand_id
1 'polypeptide(L)'
;MTEEVVFDTPLSLNLYEDFDDDEDLWYKGILVSLVTGDVTPTQAAIDIDTYITQLANQRYEAYQEYQELHPGQTPTDEEERDRVSGPNPRGDVEMLIQWAARLCSAFPPSHAGQERIISFLEALRDLPRHKVLNVVFPREEGDGMYTAMELWPLRGRWLSLQQEFRYIEDEVIYRTYRAKQPPPSEPDLRWRNFQSAIARITALDLINCDFMCSLGLIIPSHSWYPDLEDGNAEGFNWVAGQVIAAVQWLLRPEVGRYVYQQCRNADTVASDDRRVIWSLEKWGQWKEQLARVGEEQRFGVHARELAKLACQRMALYERGDAVEL
;
A
#
# COMPACT_ATOMS: atom_id res chain seq x y z
N MET A 1 -10.87 -29.45 -8.76
CA MET A 1 -9.54 -29.27 -9.38
C MET A 1 -9.02 -27.94 -8.89
N THR A 2 -8.12 -27.94 -7.92
CA THR A 2 -7.43 -26.72 -7.47
C THR A 2 -6.32 -26.44 -8.48
N GLU A 3 -6.44 -25.35 -9.22
CA GLU A 3 -5.31 -24.82 -10.01
C GLU A 3 -4.12 -24.62 -9.06
N GLU A 4 -2.98 -25.18 -9.43
CA GLU A 4 -1.74 -25.02 -8.69
C GLU A 4 -1.27 -23.57 -8.91
N VAL A 5 -1.44 -22.72 -7.89
CA VAL A 5 -1.03 -21.31 -7.99
C VAL A 5 0.50 -21.27 -7.97
N VAL A 6 1.09 -20.89 -9.10
CA VAL A 6 2.54 -20.78 -9.26
C VAL A 6 3.05 -19.56 -8.51
N PHE A 7 4.05 -19.74 -7.64
CA PHE A 7 4.56 -18.75 -6.69
C PHE A 7 4.89 -17.38 -7.34
N ASP A 8 5.40 -17.36 -8.57
CA ASP A 8 5.87 -16.15 -9.25
C ASP A 8 5.00 -15.71 -10.44
N THR A 9 3.75 -16.19 -10.51
CA THR A 9 2.81 -15.75 -11.55
C THR A 9 1.93 -14.61 -11.06
N PRO A 10 1.65 -13.58 -11.89
CA PRO A 10 0.66 -12.56 -11.57
C PRO A 10 -0.70 -13.17 -11.25
N LEU A 11 -1.34 -12.65 -10.21
CA LEU A 11 -2.70 -13.00 -9.82
C LEU A 11 -3.71 -12.13 -10.56
N SER A 12 -4.98 -12.51 -10.52
CA SER A 12 -6.08 -11.67 -11.03
C SER A 12 -6.01 -10.27 -10.40
N LEU A 13 -6.18 -9.24 -11.23
CA LEU A 13 -6.11 -7.84 -10.80
C LEU A 13 -7.23 -7.48 -9.82
N ASN A 14 -8.38 -8.16 -9.93
CA ASN A 14 -9.60 -7.90 -9.13
C ASN A 14 -9.96 -6.40 -9.10
N LEU A 15 -9.76 -5.71 -10.22
CA LEU A 15 -9.83 -4.25 -10.27
C LEU A 15 -11.24 -3.74 -10.60
N TYR A 16 -11.98 -4.45 -11.45
CA TYR A 16 -13.28 -4.04 -11.95
C TYR A 16 -14.42 -4.56 -11.08
N GLU A 17 -15.43 -3.72 -10.86
CA GLU A 17 -16.60 -4.00 -10.03
C GLU A 17 -17.89 -3.73 -10.86
N ASP A 18 -19.00 -4.41 -10.52
CA ASP A 18 -20.25 -4.34 -11.32
C ASP A 18 -20.91 -2.96 -11.34
N PHE A 19 -20.49 -2.07 -10.45
CA PHE A 19 -20.99 -0.71 -10.29
C PHE A 19 -19.97 0.36 -10.68
N ASP A 20 -18.90 -0.02 -11.39
CA ASP A 20 -17.94 0.93 -11.95
C ASP A 20 -18.63 1.90 -12.91
N ASP A 21 -18.46 3.19 -12.67
CA ASP A 21 -18.91 4.24 -13.59
C ASP A 21 -17.85 4.58 -14.67
N ASP A 22 -18.15 5.54 -15.53
CA ASP A 22 -17.23 5.92 -16.62
C ASP A 22 -15.90 6.50 -16.09
N GLU A 23 -15.93 7.17 -14.95
CA GLU A 23 -14.73 7.74 -14.31
C GLU A 23 -13.87 6.60 -13.73
N ASP A 24 -14.49 5.63 -13.05
CA ASP A 24 -13.83 4.42 -12.56
C ASP A 24 -13.14 3.65 -13.68
N LEU A 25 -13.87 3.38 -14.76
CA LEU A 25 -13.36 2.64 -15.91
C LEU A 25 -12.19 3.36 -16.58
N TRP A 26 -12.20 4.69 -16.62
CA TRP A 26 -11.11 5.47 -17.20
C TRP A 26 -9.81 5.30 -16.42
N TYR A 27 -9.81 5.55 -15.11
CA TYR A 27 -8.62 5.39 -14.28
C TYR A 27 -8.13 3.95 -14.25
N LYS A 28 -9.04 2.99 -14.07
CA LYS A 28 -8.71 1.55 -14.07
C LYS A 28 -8.11 1.14 -15.41
N GLY A 29 -8.62 1.67 -16.53
CA GLY A 29 -8.06 1.46 -17.87
C GLY A 29 -6.61 1.93 -18.02
N ILE A 30 -6.29 3.12 -17.50
CA ILE A 30 -4.90 3.62 -17.48
C ILE A 30 -4.00 2.74 -16.61
N LEU A 31 -4.47 2.35 -15.42
CA LEU A 31 -3.71 1.49 -14.52
C LEU A 31 -3.48 0.08 -15.09
N VAL A 32 -4.46 -0.50 -15.79
CA VAL A 32 -4.30 -1.78 -16.50
C VAL A 32 -3.25 -1.64 -17.60
N SER A 33 -3.37 -0.61 -18.44
CA SER A 33 -2.41 -0.32 -19.51
C SER A 33 -1.00 -0.11 -18.96
N LEU A 34 -0.88 0.49 -17.77
CA LEU A 34 0.39 0.70 -17.09
C LEU A 34 1.01 -0.64 -16.68
N VAL A 35 0.25 -1.52 -16.04
CA VAL A 35 0.81 -2.78 -15.52
C VAL A 35 1.07 -3.80 -16.62
N THR A 36 0.33 -3.78 -17.73
CA THR A 36 0.63 -4.58 -18.93
C THR A 36 1.85 -4.03 -19.68
N GLY A 37 2.09 -2.72 -19.58
CA GLY A 37 3.22 -2.02 -20.22
C GLY A 37 2.86 -1.40 -21.56
N ASP A 38 1.57 -1.27 -21.86
CA ASP A 38 1.06 -0.56 -23.04
C ASP A 38 1.27 0.96 -22.93
N VAL A 39 1.29 1.48 -21.69
CA VAL A 39 1.67 2.86 -21.39
C VAL A 39 2.86 2.91 -20.44
N THR A 40 3.71 3.93 -20.60
CA THR A 40 4.86 4.13 -19.70
C THR A 40 4.42 4.75 -18.37
N PRO A 41 5.16 4.54 -17.27
CA PRO A 41 4.85 5.18 -15.99
C PRO A 41 4.73 6.71 -16.05
N THR A 42 5.64 7.36 -16.79
CA THR A 42 5.61 8.83 -16.99
C THR A 42 4.39 9.27 -17.79
N GLN A 43 4.04 8.55 -18.86
CA GLN A 43 2.85 8.89 -19.65
C GLN A 43 1.57 8.73 -18.83
N ALA A 44 1.42 7.62 -18.10
CA ALA A 44 0.27 7.42 -17.20
C ALA A 44 0.17 8.51 -16.13
N ALA A 45 1.29 8.94 -15.54
CA ALA A 45 1.33 10.03 -14.58
C ALA A 45 0.86 11.35 -15.19
N ILE A 46 1.32 11.69 -16.40
CA ILE A 46 0.90 12.92 -17.12
C ILE A 46 -0.58 12.86 -17.49
N ASP A 47 -1.08 11.73 -17.97
CA ASP A 47 -2.47 11.58 -18.40
C ASP A 47 -3.43 11.76 -17.21
N ILE A 48 -3.12 11.12 -16.08
CA ILE A 48 -3.88 11.24 -14.83
C ILE A 48 -3.83 12.66 -14.27
N ASP A 49 -2.63 13.26 -14.22
CA ASP A 49 -2.45 14.63 -13.75
C ASP A 49 -3.26 15.64 -14.56
N THR A 50 -3.21 15.49 -15.89
CA THR A 50 -3.94 16.32 -16.83
C THR A 50 -5.44 16.15 -16.64
N TYR A 51 -5.92 14.92 -16.51
CA TYR A 51 -7.33 14.62 -16.32
C TYR A 51 -7.87 15.23 -15.02
N ILE A 52 -7.23 14.97 -13.88
CA ILE A 52 -7.65 15.50 -12.58
C ILE A 52 -7.67 17.04 -12.60
N THR A 53 -6.65 17.66 -13.20
CA THR A 53 -6.57 19.12 -13.31
C THR A 53 -7.70 19.68 -14.18
N GLN A 54 -7.97 19.07 -15.33
CA GLN A 54 -9.03 19.51 -16.23
C GLN A 54 -10.41 19.32 -15.61
N LEU A 55 -10.65 18.16 -14.99
CA LEU A 55 -11.91 17.84 -14.33
C LEU A 55 -12.19 18.80 -13.17
N ALA A 56 -11.18 19.11 -12.35
CA ALA A 56 -11.32 20.10 -11.29
C ALA A 56 -11.67 21.50 -11.83
N ASN A 57 -11.02 21.94 -12.91
CA ASN A 57 -11.35 23.23 -13.53
C ASN A 57 -12.76 23.25 -14.13
N GLN A 58 -13.17 22.18 -14.81
CA GLN A 58 -14.51 22.04 -15.39
C GLN A 58 -15.60 22.03 -14.31
N ARG A 59 -15.42 21.24 -13.24
CA ARG A 59 -16.34 21.20 -12.08
C ARG A 59 -16.44 22.57 -11.41
N TYR A 60 -15.33 23.31 -11.33
CA TYR A 60 -15.35 24.68 -10.79
C TYR A 60 -16.14 25.65 -11.67
N GLU A 61 -15.89 25.65 -12.98
CA GLU A 61 -16.62 26.49 -13.94
C GLU A 61 -18.13 26.20 -13.91
N ALA A 62 -18.52 24.92 -13.98
CA ALA A 62 -19.92 24.50 -13.92
C ALA A 62 -20.61 24.92 -12.62
N TYR A 63 -19.91 24.82 -11.49
CA TYR A 63 -20.42 25.29 -10.20
C TYR A 63 -20.61 26.81 -10.17
N GLN A 64 -19.65 27.60 -10.70
CA GLN A 64 -19.77 29.06 -10.75
C GLN A 64 -20.98 29.47 -11.60
N GLU A 65 -21.13 28.88 -12.79
CA GLU A 65 -22.28 29.12 -13.67
C GLU A 65 -23.61 28.81 -12.96
N TYR A 66 -23.67 27.70 -12.22
CA TYR A 66 -24.86 27.35 -11.44
C TYR A 66 -25.17 28.37 -10.35
N GLN A 67 -24.18 28.82 -9.59
CA GLN A 67 -24.37 29.82 -8.53
C GLN A 67 -24.81 31.18 -9.07
N GLU A 68 -24.36 31.57 -10.27
CA GLU A 68 -24.83 32.79 -10.93
C GLU A 68 -26.31 32.71 -11.33
N LEU A 69 -26.74 31.55 -11.84
CA LEU A 69 -28.13 31.30 -12.24
C LEU A 69 -29.07 31.07 -11.05
N HIS A 70 -28.55 30.48 -9.97
CA HIS A 70 -29.32 30.06 -8.79
C HIS A 70 -28.69 30.55 -7.46
N PRO A 71 -28.62 31.87 -7.21
CA PRO A 71 -27.92 32.41 -6.04
C PRO A 71 -28.46 31.87 -4.71
N GLY A 72 -27.58 31.24 -3.93
CA GLY A 72 -27.92 30.73 -2.59
C GLY A 72 -28.80 29.47 -2.59
N GLN A 73 -28.99 28.82 -3.74
CA GLN A 73 -29.69 27.54 -3.84
C GLN A 73 -28.68 26.39 -3.92
N THR A 74 -29.00 25.28 -3.25
CA THR A 74 -28.29 24.01 -3.45
C THR A 74 -29.09 23.13 -4.40
N PRO A 75 -28.43 22.40 -5.32
CA PRO A 75 -29.12 21.49 -6.23
C PRO A 75 -29.89 20.43 -5.45
N THR A 76 -31.17 20.26 -5.77
CA THR A 76 -32.05 19.31 -5.05
C THR A 76 -32.17 17.99 -5.77
N ASP A 77 -31.98 17.97 -7.09
CA ASP A 77 -31.97 16.75 -7.91
C ASP A 77 -30.58 16.09 -7.93
N GLU A 78 -30.53 14.78 -8.09
CA GLU A 78 -29.28 14.01 -8.06
C GLU A 78 -28.45 14.22 -9.33
N GLU A 79 -29.07 14.20 -10.52
CA GLU A 79 -28.37 14.45 -11.79
C GLU A 79 -27.80 15.88 -11.83
N GLU A 80 -28.53 16.83 -11.25
CA GLU A 80 -28.09 18.21 -11.13
C GLU A 80 -26.92 18.33 -10.14
N ARG A 81 -27.00 17.67 -8.98
CA ARG A 81 -25.89 17.63 -8.00
C ARG A 81 -24.62 17.08 -8.59
N ASP A 82 -24.70 16.02 -9.37
CA ASP A 82 -23.51 15.40 -9.98
C ASP A 82 -22.90 16.35 -11.02
N ARG A 83 -23.73 16.97 -11.85
CA ARG A 83 -23.31 17.93 -12.88
C ARG A 83 -22.67 19.19 -12.29
N VAL A 84 -23.20 19.72 -11.20
CA VAL A 84 -22.73 20.97 -10.59
C VAL A 84 -22.01 20.72 -9.27
N SER A 85 -21.48 19.51 -9.09
CA SER A 85 -20.61 19.19 -7.96
C SER A 85 -19.37 20.07 -8.04
N GLY A 86 -18.96 20.65 -6.91
CA GLY A 86 -17.74 21.43 -6.86
C GLY A 86 -16.50 20.53 -7.02
N PRO A 87 -15.34 21.08 -7.38
CA PRO A 87 -14.13 20.31 -7.63
C PRO A 87 -13.67 19.50 -6.41
N ASN A 88 -13.41 18.21 -6.62
CA ASN A 88 -12.93 17.28 -5.60
C ASN A 88 -11.68 16.49 -6.06
N PRO A 89 -10.58 17.17 -6.43
CA PRO A 89 -9.34 16.48 -6.84
C PRO A 89 -8.77 15.61 -5.72
N ARG A 90 -9.13 15.88 -4.45
CA ARG A 90 -8.77 15.00 -3.34
C ARG A 90 -9.39 13.60 -3.48
N GLY A 91 -10.69 13.53 -3.76
CA GLY A 91 -11.38 12.25 -3.96
C GLY A 91 -10.80 11.49 -5.14
N ASP A 92 -10.53 12.19 -6.24
CA ASP A 92 -9.91 11.62 -7.44
C ASP A 92 -8.53 10.99 -7.14
N VAL A 93 -7.70 11.67 -6.32
CA VAL A 93 -6.41 11.16 -5.86
C VAL A 93 -6.56 9.95 -4.93
N GLU A 94 -7.45 10.02 -3.94
CA GLU A 94 -7.68 8.93 -2.97
C GLU A 94 -8.11 7.65 -3.72
N MET A 95 -9.06 7.78 -4.65
CA MET A 95 -9.57 6.70 -5.48
C MET A 95 -8.50 6.06 -6.37
N LEU A 96 -7.70 6.88 -7.07
CA LEU A 96 -6.56 6.40 -7.86
C LEU A 96 -5.58 5.57 -7.02
N ILE A 97 -5.22 6.08 -5.83
CA ILE A 97 -4.24 5.44 -4.95
C ILE A 97 -4.80 4.12 -4.39
N GLN A 98 -6.10 4.06 -4.10
CA GLN A 98 -6.75 2.82 -3.66
C GLN A 98 -6.63 1.72 -4.73
N TRP A 99 -6.87 2.04 -6.00
CA TRP A 99 -6.71 1.08 -7.10
C TRP A 99 -5.26 0.69 -7.36
N ALA A 100 -4.32 1.63 -7.28
CA ALA A 100 -2.89 1.33 -7.35
C ALA A 100 -2.47 0.38 -6.20
N ALA A 101 -2.98 0.60 -4.99
CA ALA A 101 -2.76 -0.27 -3.84
C ALA A 101 -3.34 -1.67 -4.06
N ARG A 102 -4.51 -1.80 -4.71
CA ARG A 102 -5.08 -3.10 -5.07
C ARG A 102 -4.18 -3.87 -6.03
N LEU A 103 -3.64 -3.20 -7.05
CA LEU A 103 -2.71 -3.80 -8.02
C LEU A 103 -1.38 -4.24 -7.38
N CYS A 104 -0.95 -3.61 -6.28
CA CYS A 104 0.23 -4.04 -5.53
C CYS A 104 0.10 -5.48 -5.00
N SER A 105 -1.12 -5.98 -4.77
CA SER A 105 -1.36 -7.36 -4.35
C SER A 105 -1.31 -8.39 -5.49
N ALA A 106 -1.42 -7.95 -6.75
CA ALA A 106 -1.54 -8.85 -7.89
C ALA A 106 -0.18 -9.36 -8.39
N PHE A 107 0.87 -8.53 -8.30
CA PHE A 107 2.16 -8.81 -8.94
C PHE A 107 3.23 -9.33 -7.97
N PRO A 108 3.98 -10.39 -8.33
CA PRO A 108 5.04 -10.92 -7.49
C PRO A 108 6.18 -9.92 -7.24
N PRO A 109 6.96 -10.10 -6.16
CA PRO A 109 8.17 -9.32 -5.93
C PRO A 109 9.08 -9.32 -7.16
N SER A 110 9.53 -8.13 -7.59
CA SER A 110 10.40 -7.92 -8.76
C SER A 110 9.76 -8.21 -10.12
N HIS A 111 8.45 -8.47 -10.19
CA HIS A 111 7.74 -8.56 -11.46
C HIS A 111 7.58 -7.18 -12.11
N ALA A 112 7.67 -7.12 -13.44
CA ALA A 112 7.61 -5.87 -14.21
C ALA A 112 6.35 -5.02 -13.91
N GLY A 113 5.20 -5.66 -13.69
CA GLY A 113 3.97 -4.97 -13.26
C GLY A 113 4.13 -4.21 -11.94
N GLN A 114 4.76 -4.81 -10.92
CA GLN A 114 5.04 -4.14 -9.65
C GLN A 114 6.07 -3.02 -9.81
N GLU A 115 7.10 -3.23 -10.63
CA GLU A 115 8.09 -2.20 -10.97
C GLU A 115 7.42 -0.97 -11.60
N ARG A 116 6.49 -1.18 -12.55
CA ARG A 116 5.77 -0.09 -13.22
C ARG A 116 4.86 0.69 -12.29
N ILE A 117 4.19 0.04 -11.34
CA ILE A 117 3.39 0.73 -10.31
C ILE A 117 4.27 1.66 -9.47
N ILE A 118 5.43 1.17 -9.03
CA ILE A 118 6.35 1.96 -8.19
C ILE A 118 6.93 3.13 -8.99
N SER A 119 7.41 2.88 -10.21
CA SER A 119 7.89 3.94 -11.09
C SER A 119 6.80 4.95 -11.47
N PHE A 120 5.53 4.55 -11.48
CA PHE A 120 4.41 5.47 -11.72
C PHE A 120 4.21 6.41 -10.54
N LEU A 121 4.28 5.91 -9.29
CA LEU A 121 4.22 6.76 -8.09
C LEU A 121 5.42 7.71 -8.01
N GLU A 122 6.62 7.26 -8.40
CA GLU A 122 7.79 8.13 -8.54
C GLU A 122 7.57 9.19 -9.63
N ALA A 123 7.02 8.80 -10.79
CA ALA A 123 6.73 9.74 -11.87
C ALA A 123 5.72 10.81 -11.44
N LEU A 124 4.65 10.44 -10.74
CA LEU A 124 3.71 11.40 -10.14
C LEU A 124 4.45 12.37 -9.21
N ARG A 125 5.30 11.86 -8.30
CA ARG A 125 6.07 12.69 -7.37
C ARG A 125 6.95 13.69 -8.11
N ASP A 126 7.52 13.29 -9.24
CA ASP A 126 8.50 14.06 -10.00
C ASP A 126 7.85 15.02 -11.02
N LEU A 127 6.52 15.01 -11.18
CA LEU A 127 5.81 15.99 -11.99
C LEU A 127 5.97 17.42 -11.44
N PRO A 128 5.93 18.45 -12.32
CA PRO A 128 5.93 19.85 -11.90
C PRO A 128 4.82 20.14 -10.89
N ARG A 129 5.21 20.71 -9.74
CA ARG A 129 4.27 21.13 -8.70
C ARG A 129 3.34 22.20 -9.24
N HIS A 130 2.05 22.00 -9.06
CA HIS A 130 1.02 22.98 -9.35
C HIS A 130 -0.15 22.80 -8.38
N LYS A 131 -1.08 23.76 -8.42
CA LYS A 131 -2.23 23.78 -7.52
C LYS A 131 -3.52 23.65 -8.30
N VAL A 132 -4.45 22.88 -7.74
CA VAL A 132 -5.81 22.69 -8.22
C VAL A 132 -6.80 23.17 -7.15
N LEU A 133 -7.96 23.65 -7.57
CA LEU A 133 -9.00 24.05 -6.63
C LEU A 133 -9.66 22.81 -6.04
N ASN A 134 -9.87 22.81 -4.73
CA ASN A 134 -10.54 21.76 -4.00
C ASN A 134 -11.61 22.36 -3.09
N VAL A 135 -12.81 21.80 -3.13
CA VAL A 135 -13.89 22.19 -2.21
C VAL A 135 -13.53 21.80 -0.79
N VAL A 136 -13.74 22.74 0.14
CA VAL A 136 -13.63 22.50 1.58
C VAL A 136 -14.91 22.97 2.23
N PHE A 137 -15.46 22.16 3.12
CA PHE A 137 -16.58 22.58 3.94
C PHE A 137 -16.10 23.63 4.96
N PRO A 138 -16.63 24.87 4.91
CA PRO A 138 -16.29 25.93 5.86
C PRO A 138 -16.47 25.43 7.29
N ARG A 139 -15.48 25.66 8.16
CA ARG A 139 -15.62 25.34 9.58
C ARG A 139 -16.16 26.53 10.36
N GLU A 140 -15.83 27.73 9.91
CA GLU A 140 -16.25 28.99 10.49
C GLU A 140 -16.94 29.90 9.47
N GLU A 141 -17.78 30.81 9.98
CA GLU A 141 -18.46 31.81 9.16
C GLU A 141 -17.42 32.79 8.59
N GLY A 142 -17.24 32.78 7.26
CA GLY A 142 -16.22 33.57 6.55
C GLY A 142 -15.07 32.74 5.95
N ASP A 143 -14.98 31.44 6.25
CA ASP A 143 -14.07 30.54 5.54
C ASP A 143 -14.48 30.45 4.06
N GLY A 144 -13.49 30.53 3.18
CA GLY A 144 -13.70 30.28 1.76
C GLY A 144 -14.08 28.82 1.51
N MET A 145 -15.05 28.59 0.62
CA MET A 145 -15.49 27.25 0.22
C MET A 145 -14.43 26.48 -0.61
N TYR A 146 -13.35 27.15 -1.02
CA TYR A 146 -12.30 26.60 -1.87
C TYR A 146 -10.93 26.81 -1.26
N THR A 147 -10.10 25.78 -1.39
CA THR A 147 -8.66 25.88 -1.12
C THR A 147 -7.87 25.44 -2.33
N ALA A 148 -6.65 25.98 -2.46
CA ALA A 148 -5.70 25.51 -3.46
C ALA A 148 -4.94 24.31 -2.90
N MET A 149 -5.17 23.13 -3.47
CA MET A 149 -4.49 21.88 -3.14
C MET A 149 -3.30 21.67 -4.06
N GLU A 150 -2.13 21.38 -3.51
CA GLU A 150 -0.93 21.04 -4.30
C GLU A 150 -0.93 19.56 -4.69
N LEU A 151 -0.72 19.28 -5.98
CA LEU A 151 -0.43 17.97 -6.55
C LEU A 151 1.08 17.92 -6.93
N TRP A 152 1.87 16.86 -6.76
CA TRP A 152 1.75 15.55 -6.13
C TRP A 152 2.89 15.40 -5.11
N PRO A 153 2.83 16.08 -3.95
CA PRO A 153 3.96 16.11 -3.03
C PRO A 153 4.44 14.72 -2.62
N LEU A 154 3.53 13.72 -2.53
CA LEU A 154 3.79 12.30 -2.27
C LEU A 154 4.90 12.08 -1.23
N ARG A 155 4.79 12.81 -0.12
CA ARG A 155 5.72 12.76 1.01
C ARG A 155 4.97 13.00 2.31
N GLY A 156 5.49 12.44 3.39
CA GLY A 156 4.92 12.61 4.73
C GLY A 156 3.48 12.09 4.82
N ARG A 157 2.59 12.89 5.43
CA ARG A 157 1.17 12.54 5.67
C ARG A 157 0.21 13.19 4.67
N TRP A 158 0.67 13.48 3.46
CA TRP A 158 -0.17 14.12 2.44
C TRP A 158 -1.44 13.30 2.19
N LEU A 159 -2.60 13.95 2.33
CA LEU A 159 -3.96 13.39 2.24
C LEU A 159 -4.25 12.14 3.08
N SER A 160 -3.33 11.73 3.97
CA SER A 160 -3.40 10.43 4.64
C SER A 160 -3.54 9.23 3.69
N LEU A 161 -2.90 9.27 2.51
CA LEU A 161 -2.98 8.23 1.48
C LEU A 161 -2.65 6.81 1.97
N GLN A 162 -1.93 6.68 3.08
CA GLN A 162 -1.70 5.40 3.72
C GLN A 162 -3.00 4.71 4.20
N GLN A 163 -4.12 5.43 4.35
CA GLN A 163 -5.43 4.80 4.62
C GLN A 163 -5.97 4.05 3.40
N GLU A 164 -5.67 4.49 2.18
CA GLU A 164 -6.10 3.80 0.95
C GLU A 164 -5.43 2.42 0.83
N PHE A 165 -4.15 2.34 1.22
CA PHE A 165 -3.46 1.06 1.36
C PHE A 165 -4.05 0.20 2.47
N ARG A 166 -4.50 0.81 3.58
CA ARG A 166 -5.10 0.10 4.70
C ARG A 166 -6.42 -0.59 4.33
N TYR A 167 -7.24 0.04 3.49
CA TYR A 167 -8.46 -0.61 2.98
C TYR A 167 -8.15 -1.92 2.23
N ILE A 168 -7.08 -1.92 1.43
CA ILE A 168 -6.62 -3.11 0.70
C ILE A 168 -5.96 -4.12 1.64
N GLU A 169 -5.17 -3.65 2.61
CA GLU A 169 -4.61 -4.51 3.66
C GLU A 169 -5.71 -5.31 4.34
N ASP A 170 -6.75 -4.64 4.85
CA ASP A 170 -7.87 -5.29 5.53
C ASP A 170 -8.52 -6.35 4.61
N GLU A 171 -8.74 -6.02 3.33
CA GLU A 171 -9.30 -6.96 2.35
C GLU A 171 -8.44 -8.24 2.19
N VAL A 172 -7.12 -8.10 2.16
CA VAL A 172 -6.18 -9.21 1.93
C VAL A 172 -5.93 -10.01 3.21
N ILE A 173 -5.68 -9.33 4.33
CA ILE A 173 -5.26 -9.97 5.58
C ILE A 173 -6.41 -10.76 6.23
N TYR A 174 -7.65 -10.26 6.20
CA TYR A 174 -8.78 -11.00 6.74
C TYR A 174 -9.08 -12.30 5.98
N ARG A 175 -8.70 -12.38 4.70
CA ARG A 175 -8.81 -13.62 3.92
C ARG A 175 -7.75 -14.66 4.30
N THR A 176 -6.57 -14.22 4.76
CA THR A 176 -5.52 -15.11 5.28
C THR A 176 -5.87 -15.71 6.66
N TYR A 177 -6.71 -15.04 7.46
CA TYR A 177 -6.95 -15.34 8.88
C TYR A 177 -7.34 -16.80 9.18
N ARG A 178 -8.08 -17.43 8.27
CA ARG A 178 -8.56 -18.80 8.52
C ARG A 178 -7.45 -19.86 8.40
N ALA A 179 -6.33 -19.58 7.72
CA ALA A 179 -5.13 -20.44 7.57
C ALA A 179 -5.37 -21.96 7.41
N LYS A 180 -6.52 -22.33 6.81
CA LYS A 180 -6.98 -23.73 6.72
C LYS A 180 -6.14 -24.56 5.77
N GLN A 181 -5.50 -23.91 4.81
CA GLN A 181 -4.65 -24.52 3.82
C GLN A 181 -3.19 -24.20 4.15
N PRO A 182 -2.26 -25.13 3.96
CA PRO A 182 -0.83 -24.85 4.05
C PRO A 182 -0.43 -23.77 3.03
N PRO A 183 0.32 -22.73 3.42
CA PRO A 183 0.82 -21.72 2.50
C PRO A 183 1.90 -22.32 1.56
N PRO A 184 2.06 -21.79 0.34
CA PRO A 184 1.39 -20.60 -0.18
C PRO A 184 0.02 -20.90 -0.83
N SER A 185 -1.03 -20.25 -0.34
CA SER A 185 -2.33 -20.11 -1.02
C SER A 185 -2.42 -18.77 -1.77
N GLU A 186 -3.44 -18.57 -2.61
CA GLU A 186 -3.62 -17.27 -3.30
C GLU A 186 -3.66 -16.08 -2.31
N PRO A 187 -4.42 -16.11 -1.19
CA PRO A 187 -4.37 -15.05 -0.17
C PRO A 187 -2.96 -14.78 0.37
N ASP A 188 -2.15 -15.83 0.62
CA ASP A 188 -0.77 -15.67 1.11
C ASP A 188 0.10 -14.98 0.06
N LEU A 189 -0.10 -15.32 -1.22
CA LEU A 189 0.63 -14.70 -2.33
C LEU A 189 0.21 -13.24 -2.53
N ARG A 190 -1.08 -12.91 -2.41
CA ARG A 190 -1.55 -11.51 -2.42
C ARG A 190 -0.92 -10.71 -1.29
N TRP A 191 -0.89 -11.29 -0.09
CA TRP A 191 -0.28 -10.65 1.07
C TRP A 191 1.22 -10.43 0.88
N ARG A 192 1.95 -11.43 0.39
CA ARG A 192 3.37 -11.31 0.04
C ARG A 192 3.62 -10.21 -1.00
N ASN A 193 2.83 -10.20 -2.08
CA ASN A 193 2.96 -9.23 -3.16
C ASN A 193 2.75 -7.81 -2.63
N PHE A 194 1.69 -7.63 -1.85
CA PHE A 194 1.35 -6.37 -1.21
C PHE A 194 2.47 -5.89 -0.29
N GLN A 195 2.97 -6.76 0.61
CA GLN A 195 4.08 -6.44 1.52
C GLN A 195 5.36 -6.04 0.75
N SER A 196 5.69 -6.72 -0.36
CA SER A 196 6.81 -6.35 -1.22
C SER A 196 6.66 -4.95 -1.82
N ALA A 197 5.47 -4.60 -2.31
CA ALA A 197 5.22 -3.29 -2.88
C ALA A 197 5.27 -2.19 -1.83
N ILE A 198 4.54 -2.32 -0.72
CA ILE A 198 4.46 -1.27 0.31
C ILE A 198 5.80 -1.04 1.00
N ALA A 199 6.62 -2.07 1.15
CA ALA A 199 7.96 -1.94 1.71
C ALA A 199 8.85 -1.03 0.84
N ARG A 200 8.73 -1.16 -0.49
CA ARG A 200 9.45 -0.31 -1.44
C ARG A 200 8.89 1.09 -1.52
N ILE A 201 7.56 1.23 -1.58
CA ILE A 201 6.87 2.52 -1.58
C ILE A 201 7.26 3.33 -0.34
N THR A 202 7.37 2.67 0.81
CA THR A 202 7.76 3.30 2.06
C THR A 202 9.24 3.65 2.10
N ALA A 203 10.12 2.73 1.70
CA ALA A 203 11.57 2.98 1.65
C ALA A 203 11.97 4.09 0.66
N LEU A 204 11.13 4.35 -0.37
CA LEU A 204 11.30 5.44 -1.33
C LEU A 204 10.68 6.78 -0.86
N ASP A 205 10.14 6.85 0.37
CA ASP A 205 9.45 8.02 0.93
C ASP A 205 8.32 8.54 0.02
N LEU A 206 7.58 7.62 -0.61
CA LEU A 206 6.42 7.96 -1.43
C LEU A 206 5.16 8.04 -0.57
N ILE A 207 4.83 6.94 0.12
CA ILE A 207 3.71 6.83 1.04
C ILE A 207 4.17 5.98 2.21
N ASN A 208 4.06 6.50 3.43
CA ASN A 208 4.49 5.76 4.62
C ASN A 208 3.45 4.69 4.98
N CYS A 209 3.79 3.43 4.68
CA CYS A 209 3.00 2.25 5.01
C CYS A 209 3.62 1.42 6.15
N ASP A 210 4.51 2.00 6.96
CA ASP A 210 5.27 1.29 8.00
C ASP A 210 4.35 0.48 8.93
N PHE A 211 3.26 1.08 9.41
CA PHE A 211 2.35 0.44 10.37
C PHE A 211 1.64 -0.82 9.83
N MET A 212 1.68 -1.07 8.52
CA MET A 212 1.12 -2.26 7.85
C MET A 212 2.18 -3.36 7.63
N CYS A 213 3.41 -3.18 8.11
CA CYS A 213 4.49 -4.15 7.97
C CYS A 213 4.17 -5.45 8.72
N SER A 214 4.17 -6.57 7.99
CA SER A 214 3.85 -7.87 8.57
C SER A 214 4.92 -8.47 9.48
N LEU A 215 6.09 -7.83 9.62
CA LEU A 215 7.07 -8.21 10.67
C LEU A 215 6.47 -8.10 12.08
N GLY A 216 5.50 -7.21 12.30
CA GLY A 216 4.77 -7.14 13.57
C GLY A 216 3.94 -8.40 13.87
N LEU A 217 3.44 -9.07 12.82
CA LEU A 217 2.49 -10.19 12.92
C LEU A 217 3.17 -11.53 13.24
N ILE A 218 4.49 -11.63 13.04
CA ILE A 218 5.24 -12.85 13.33
C ILE A 218 5.72 -12.92 14.79
N ILE A 219 5.55 -11.86 15.59
CA ILE A 219 6.03 -11.85 16.99
C ILE A 219 4.96 -12.46 17.93
N PRO A 220 5.34 -13.37 18.85
CA PRO A 220 4.42 -13.98 19.82
C PRO A 220 3.59 -13.02 20.68
N SER A 221 4.07 -11.80 20.93
CA SER A 221 3.36 -10.78 21.71
C SER A 221 2.22 -10.10 20.92
N HIS A 222 2.11 -10.34 19.61
CA HIS A 222 1.08 -9.72 18.78
C HIS A 222 -0.29 -10.37 19.04
N SER A 223 -1.37 -9.58 19.06
CA SER A 223 -2.71 -10.08 19.40
C SER A 223 -3.30 -11.09 18.40
N TRP A 224 -2.72 -11.19 17.21
CA TRP A 224 -3.09 -12.17 16.17
C TRP A 224 -2.11 -13.32 16.07
N TYR A 225 -1.10 -13.39 16.94
CA TYR A 225 -0.19 -14.52 16.96
C TYR A 225 -0.89 -15.72 17.62
N PRO A 226 -0.93 -16.90 16.96
CA PRO A 226 -1.62 -18.07 17.47
C PRO A 226 -0.82 -18.75 18.58
N ASP A 227 -1.50 -19.43 19.49
CA ASP A 227 -0.83 -20.35 20.40
C ASP A 227 -0.34 -21.58 19.59
N LEU A 228 0.98 -21.73 19.50
CA LEU A 228 1.59 -22.84 18.79
C LEU A 228 1.72 -24.10 19.66
N GLU A 229 1.52 -24.00 20.97
CA GLU A 229 1.58 -25.12 21.90
C GLU A 229 0.29 -25.97 21.86
N ASP A 230 -0.82 -25.38 21.40
CA ASP A 230 -2.07 -26.10 21.12
C ASP A 230 -1.94 -27.15 20.00
N GLY A 231 -0.82 -27.12 19.25
CA GLY A 231 -0.49 -28.13 18.25
C GLY A 231 -1.35 -28.09 16.98
N ASN A 232 -2.27 -27.13 16.85
CA ASN A 232 -3.12 -26.97 15.67
C ASN A 232 -2.29 -26.51 14.45
N ALA A 233 -2.39 -27.26 13.35
CA ALA A 233 -1.72 -26.94 12.08
C ALA A 233 -2.08 -25.55 11.55
N GLU A 234 -3.29 -25.05 11.83
CA GLU A 234 -3.73 -23.70 11.42
C GLU A 234 -2.82 -22.60 11.99
N GLY A 235 -2.34 -22.76 13.24
CA GLY A 235 -1.42 -21.81 13.86
C GLY A 235 -0.07 -21.76 13.14
N PHE A 236 0.47 -22.93 12.79
CA PHE A 236 1.72 -23.03 12.02
C PHE A 236 1.56 -22.46 10.61
N ASN A 237 0.45 -22.76 9.93
CA ASN A 237 0.13 -22.24 8.61
C ASN A 237 0.01 -20.70 8.62
N TRP A 238 -0.66 -20.14 9.62
CA TRP A 238 -0.81 -18.70 9.77
C TRP A 238 0.55 -18.02 9.90
N VAL A 239 1.40 -18.46 10.83
CA VAL A 239 2.74 -17.88 11.01
C VAL A 239 3.59 -18.07 9.76
N ALA A 240 3.50 -19.22 9.08
CA ALA A 240 4.21 -19.45 7.83
C ALA A 240 3.81 -18.47 6.71
N GLY A 241 2.50 -18.21 6.54
CA GLY A 241 2.00 -17.21 5.58
C GLY A 241 2.48 -15.80 5.91
N GLN A 242 2.45 -15.44 7.20
CA GLN A 242 2.96 -14.14 7.66
C GLN A 242 4.46 -14.01 7.45
N VAL A 243 5.25 -15.06 7.67
CA VAL A 243 6.69 -15.07 7.39
C VAL A 243 6.97 -14.85 5.91
N ILE A 244 6.27 -15.53 4.99
CA ILE A 244 6.45 -15.38 3.54
C ILE A 244 6.28 -13.90 3.12
N ALA A 245 5.35 -13.19 3.74
CA ALA A 245 5.10 -11.78 3.48
C ALA A 245 6.08 -10.85 4.23
N ALA A 246 6.38 -11.14 5.49
CA ALA A 246 7.20 -10.29 6.36
C ALA A 246 8.64 -10.17 5.88
N VAL A 247 9.21 -11.26 5.35
CA VAL A 247 10.57 -11.24 4.82
C VAL A 247 10.73 -10.29 3.62
N GLN A 248 9.64 -9.87 2.95
CA GLN A 248 9.76 -8.95 1.82
C GLN A 248 10.34 -7.58 2.23
N TRP A 249 10.19 -7.20 3.51
CA TRP A 249 10.84 -6.02 4.10
C TRP A 249 12.35 -6.18 4.33
N LEU A 250 12.88 -7.40 4.22
CA LEU A 250 14.27 -7.73 4.58
C LEU A 250 15.08 -8.25 3.39
N LEU A 251 14.43 -8.91 2.43
CA LEU A 251 15.13 -9.61 1.34
C LEU A 251 15.74 -8.68 0.30
N ARG A 252 15.08 -7.56 0.01
CA ARG A 252 15.55 -6.57 -0.96
C ARG A 252 16.55 -5.63 -0.28
N PRO A 253 17.81 -5.50 -0.77
CA PRO A 253 18.88 -4.80 -0.06
C PRO A 253 18.58 -3.35 0.32
N GLU A 254 17.99 -2.58 -0.59
CA GLU A 254 17.61 -1.19 -0.37
C GLU A 254 16.54 -1.04 0.72
N VAL A 255 15.53 -1.91 0.73
CA VAL A 255 14.45 -1.92 1.72
C VAL A 255 14.96 -2.42 3.07
N GLY A 256 15.71 -3.52 3.09
CA GLY A 256 16.24 -4.09 4.33
C GLY A 256 17.20 -3.15 5.06
N ARG A 257 18.02 -2.38 4.31
CA ARG A 257 18.84 -1.31 4.88
C ARG A 257 18.00 -0.18 5.46
N TYR A 258 16.96 0.27 4.74
CA TYR A 258 16.03 1.26 5.26
C TYR A 258 15.43 0.80 6.60
N VAL A 259 14.90 -0.44 6.67
CA VAL A 259 14.33 -0.99 7.91
C VAL A 259 15.35 -1.00 9.04
N TYR A 260 16.57 -1.49 8.79
CA TYR A 260 17.62 -1.52 9.82
C TYR A 260 17.96 -0.10 10.31
N GLN A 261 18.08 0.86 9.40
CA GLN A 261 18.33 2.26 9.75
C GLN A 261 17.19 2.86 10.58
N GLN A 262 15.93 2.59 10.24
CA GLN A 262 14.79 3.02 11.05
C GLN A 262 14.83 2.41 12.46
N CYS A 263 15.15 1.12 12.58
CA CYS A 263 15.31 0.45 13.86
C CYS A 263 16.42 1.05 14.72
N ARG A 264 17.50 1.55 14.12
CA ARG A 264 18.62 2.19 14.86
C ARG A 264 18.27 3.54 15.47
N ASN A 265 17.16 4.16 15.06
CA ASN A 265 16.73 5.44 15.61
C ASN A 265 16.11 5.30 17.01
N ALA A 266 15.81 4.08 17.47
CA ALA A 266 15.25 3.82 18.79
C ALA A 266 15.68 2.45 19.35
N ASP A 267 16.19 2.41 20.58
CA ASP A 267 16.52 1.13 21.25
C ASP A 267 15.26 0.32 21.54
N THR A 268 14.22 0.98 22.06
CA THR A 268 12.91 0.40 22.42
C THR A 268 11.77 1.27 21.89
N VAL A 269 10.58 0.69 21.75
CA VAL A 269 9.38 1.45 21.42
C VAL A 269 8.81 2.03 22.72
N ALA A 270 8.89 3.35 22.91
CA ALA A 270 8.46 4.02 24.14
C ALA A 270 6.93 4.11 24.32
N SER A 271 6.15 3.65 23.35
CA SER A 271 4.69 3.78 23.29
C SER A 271 4.05 2.43 22.99
N ASP A 272 2.91 2.12 23.61
CA ASP A 272 2.05 0.99 23.24
C ASP A 272 1.34 1.22 21.88
N ASP A 273 1.65 2.32 21.19
CA ASP A 273 1.15 2.58 19.84
C ASP A 273 1.67 1.51 18.87
N ARG A 274 0.76 0.62 18.48
CA ARG A 274 0.99 -0.45 17.50
C ARG A 274 1.47 0.05 16.14
N ARG A 275 1.37 1.35 15.86
CA ARG A 275 1.88 1.99 14.64
C ARG A 275 3.39 2.23 14.67
N VAL A 276 4.03 2.17 15.84
CA VAL A 276 5.48 2.32 15.98
C VAL A 276 6.11 0.93 16.02
N ILE A 277 6.72 0.52 14.92
CA ILE A 277 7.23 -0.84 14.76
C ILE A 277 8.76 -0.93 14.68
N TRP A 278 9.45 0.20 14.47
CA TRP A 278 10.89 0.24 14.29
C TRP A 278 11.60 0.44 15.62
N SER A 279 12.37 -0.57 16.05
CA SER A 279 13.36 -0.47 17.14
C SER A 279 14.39 -1.58 17.05
N LEU A 280 15.53 -1.42 17.72
CA LEU A 280 16.53 -2.49 17.84
C LEU A 280 16.00 -3.70 18.64
N GLU A 281 15.14 -3.48 19.64
CA GLU A 281 14.45 -4.56 20.34
C GLU A 281 13.60 -5.40 19.37
N LYS A 282 12.78 -4.75 18.53
CA LYS A 282 11.94 -5.43 17.54
C LYS A 282 12.77 -6.15 16.50
N TRP A 283 13.87 -5.54 16.06
CA TRP A 283 14.86 -6.19 15.18
C TRP A 283 15.37 -7.51 15.76
N GLY A 284 15.73 -7.53 17.04
CA GLY A 284 16.13 -8.73 17.76
C GLY A 284 15.02 -9.79 17.79
N GLN A 285 13.80 -9.39 18.17
CA GLN A 285 12.63 -10.28 18.22
C GLN A 285 12.33 -10.93 16.86
N TRP A 286 12.40 -10.16 15.77
CA TRP A 286 12.21 -10.70 14.42
C TRP A 286 13.29 -11.72 14.06
N LYS A 287 14.56 -11.42 14.37
CA LYS A 287 15.68 -12.31 14.08
C LYS A 287 15.56 -13.64 14.81
N GLU A 288 15.20 -13.60 16.09
CA GLU A 288 14.96 -14.81 16.91
C GLU A 288 13.80 -15.63 16.36
N GLN A 289 12.68 -14.98 16.04
CA GLN A 289 11.51 -15.66 15.50
C GLN A 289 11.78 -16.28 14.13
N LEU A 290 12.44 -15.56 13.22
CA LEU A 290 12.80 -16.09 11.89
C LEU A 290 13.76 -17.28 12.03
N ALA A 291 14.71 -17.23 12.97
CA ALA A 291 15.59 -18.36 13.26
C ALA A 291 14.79 -19.58 13.77
N ARG A 292 13.84 -19.37 14.70
CA ARG A 292 12.93 -20.44 15.18
C ARG A 292 12.14 -21.06 14.02
N VAL A 293 11.55 -20.23 13.17
CA VAL A 293 10.78 -20.71 12.01
C VAL A 293 11.66 -21.51 11.06
N GLY A 294 12.89 -21.06 10.77
CA GLY A 294 13.81 -21.78 9.89
C GLY A 294 14.10 -23.22 10.35
N GLU A 295 14.19 -23.46 11.65
CA GLU A 295 14.56 -24.78 12.19
C GLU A 295 13.35 -25.69 12.49
N GLU A 296 12.21 -25.13 12.86
CA GLU A 296 11.01 -25.90 13.22
C GLU A 296 10.37 -26.58 11.99
N GLN A 297 10.33 -27.92 12.03
CA GLN A 297 9.90 -28.75 10.89
C GLN A 297 8.40 -28.69 10.62
N ARG A 298 7.60 -28.28 11.62
CA ARG A 298 6.14 -28.11 11.46
C ARG A 298 5.78 -26.97 10.51
N PHE A 299 6.68 -26.01 10.27
CA PHE A 299 6.47 -24.97 9.27
C PHE A 299 6.73 -25.50 7.85
N GLY A 300 5.96 -25.01 6.88
CA GLY A 300 6.14 -25.34 5.47
C GLY A 300 7.52 -24.93 4.93
N VAL A 301 8.04 -25.72 3.97
CA VAL A 301 9.40 -25.58 3.43
C VAL A 301 9.70 -24.15 2.95
N HIS A 302 8.79 -23.53 2.20
CA HIS A 302 8.96 -22.16 1.69
C HIS A 302 9.19 -21.14 2.81
N ALA A 303 8.38 -21.17 3.88
CA ALA A 303 8.53 -20.24 4.99
C ALA A 303 9.87 -20.44 5.71
N ARG A 304 10.31 -21.70 5.87
CA ARG A 304 11.59 -22.03 6.50
C ARG A 304 12.78 -21.51 5.69
N GLU A 305 12.79 -21.73 4.38
CA GLU A 305 13.86 -21.30 3.48
C GLU A 305 13.96 -19.77 3.44
N LEU A 306 12.81 -19.09 3.31
CA LEU A 306 12.74 -17.63 3.32
C LEU A 306 13.18 -17.04 4.67
N ALA A 307 12.79 -17.65 5.79
CA ALA A 307 13.21 -17.21 7.11
C ALA A 307 14.74 -17.31 7.29
N LYS A 308 15.35 -18.42 6.86
CA LYS A 308 16.81 -18.59 6.87
C LYS A 308 17.50 -17.53 6.02
N LEU A 309 16.99 -17.27 4.81
CA LEU A 309 17.53 -16.24 3.93
C LEU A 309 17.40 -14.84 4.56
N ALA A 310 16.27 -14.54 5.20
CA ALA A 310 16.06 -13.27 5.89
C ALA A 310 17.05 -13.08 7.06
N CYS A 311 17.28 -14.11 7.90
CA CYS A 311 18.30 -14.05 8.95
C CYS A 311 19.70 -13.77 8.39
N GLN A 312 20.07 -14.38 7.25
CA GLN A 312 21.34 -14.11 6.58
C GLN A 312 21.44 -12.65 6.12
N ARG A 313 20.35 -12.11 5.55
CA ARG A 313 20.28 -10.69 5.11
C ARG A 313 20.37 -9.73 6.29
N MET A 314 19.63 -9.97 7.38
CA MET A 314 19.71 -9.18 8.60
C MET A 314 21.14 -9.12 9.15
N ALA A 315 21.83 -10.26 9.21
CA ALA A 315 23.24 -10.30 9.64
C ALA A 315 24.20 -9.60 8.68
N LEU A 316 23.85 -9.45 7.39
CA LEU A 316 24.63 -8.65 6.45
C LEU A 316 24.41 -7.15 6.69
N TYR A 317 23.19 -6.69 6.98
CA TYR A 317 22.93 -5.28 7.27
C TYR A 317 23.64 -4.82 8.55
N GLU A 318 23.64 -5.66 9.59
CA GLU A 318 24.39 -5.41 10.84
C GLU A 318 25.92 -5.30 10.61
N ARG A 319 26.46 -6.04 9.62
CA ARG A 319 27.90 -6.07 9.32
C ARG A 319 28.34 -5.03 8.29
N GLY A 320 27.50 -4.73 7.30
CA GLY A 320 27.79 -3.74 6.26
C GLY A 320 28.03 -2.35 6.84
N ASP A 321 27.30 -2.00 7.90
CA ASP A 321 27.49 -0.76 8.64
C ASP A 321 28.74 -0.76 9.54
N ALA A 322 29.34 -1.92 9.86
CA ALA A 322 30.57 -1.99 10.64
C ALA A 322 31.83 -1.56 9.84
N VAL A 323 31.67 -1.29 8.54
CA VAL A 323 32.73 -0.80 7.63
C VAL A 323 32.58 0.71 7.33
N GLU A 324 31.47 1.34 7.73
CA GLU A 324 31.20 2.78 7.56
C GLU A 324 31.29 3.60 8.87
N LEU A 325 31.98 3.09 9.90
CA LEU A 325 32.27 3.80 11.16
C LEU A 325 33.75 4.21 11.29
#